data_AF-A0A969DWA2-F1
#
_entry.id   AF-A0A969DWA2-F1
#
_cell.length_a   1.000
_cell.length_b   1.000
_cell.length_c   1.000
_cell.angle_alpha   90.00
_cell.angle_beta   90.00
_cell.angle_gamma   90.00
#
_symmetry.space_group_name_H-M   'P 1'
#
loop_
_entity.id
_entity.type
_entity.pdbx_description
1 polymer ?
#
loop_
_entity_poly.entity_id
_entity_poly.type
_entity_poly.pdbx_seq_one_letter_code
_entity_poly.pdbx_strand_id
1 'polypeptide(L)'
;MKVNLNQVNSIIFFLMMSMSFSCSKRAREYSYGFWQEKDSVPSSYILRKVQYEKDHRTDLIFSSKDMKGPFKQVNKEKYVARKDGLDRLITKGDSIIKKPYLTIANDNCIEFLFDNGMDDVLATTLCFLGQENIFIGNKEYKDVYKFKKRQGMLDGVESIAYYDTDFILLKEEFASGYADEYRIVRLDTLPRL
;
A
#
# COMPACT_ATOMS: atom_id res chain seq x y z
N MET A 1 2.97 -64.11 -9.07
CA MET A 1 2.11 -62.97 -8.71
C MET A 1 2.32 -61.88 -9.76
N LYS A 2 1.41 -61.74 -10.74
CA LYS A 2 1.57 -60.80 -11.86
C LYS A 2 1.14 -59.41 -11.40
N VAL A 3 2.10 -58.52 -11.14
CA VAL A 3 1.81 -57.11 -10.86
C VAL A 3 1.43 -56.45 -12.18
N ASN A 4 0.21 -55.92 -12.23
CA ASN A 4 -0.35 -55.30 -13.43
C ASN A 4 0.28 -53.92 -13.63
N LEU A 5 1.10 -53.74 -14.67
CA LEU A 5 1.87 -52.51 -14.90
C LEU A 5 0.99 -51.25 -15.01
N ASN A 6 -0.28 -51.39 -15.40
CA ASN A 6 -1.22 -50.27 -15.49
C ASN A 6 -1.63 -49.70 -14.12
N GLN A 7 -1.48 -50.47 -13.03
CA GLN A 7 -1.81 -50.01 -11.68
C GLN A 7 -0.68 -49.18 -11.05
N VAL A 8 0.58 -49.43 -11.44
CA VAL A 8 1.76 -48.72 -10.91
C VAL A 8 1.85 -47.30 -11.48
N ASN A 9 1.46 -47.10 -12.75
CA ASN A 9 1.49 -45.78 -13.39
C ASN A 9 0.45 -44.80 -12.83
N SER A 10 -0.68 -45.29 -12.30
CA SER A 10 -1.73 -44.43 -11.73
C SER A 10 -1.34 -43.83 -10.37
N ILE A 11 -0.58 -44.58 -9.57
CA ILE A 11 -0.12 -44.14 -8.24
C ILE A 11 0.98 -43.08 -8.35
N ILE A 12 1.87 -43.19 -9.34
CA ILE A 12 2.94 -42.21 -9.58
C ILE A 12 2.36 -40.86 -10.06
N PHE A 13 1.28 -40.89 -10.86
CA PHE A 13 0.60 -39.69 -11.33
C PHE A 13 -0.11 -38.94 -10.19
N PHE A 14 -0.66 -39.68 -9.21
CA PHE A 14 -1.27 -39.09 -8.01
C PHE A 14 -0.23 -38.53 -7.03
N LEU A 15 0.95 -39.15 -6.93
CA LEU A 15 2.06 -38.64 -6.10
C LEU A 15 2.72 -37.38 -6.68
N MET A 16 2.84 -37.23 -8.01
CA MET A 16 3.35 -36.00 -8.62
C MET A 16 2.37 -34.83 -8.52
N MET A 17 1.06 -35.08 -8.41
CA MET A 17 0.05 -34.03 -8.27
C MET A 17 -0.07 -33.48 -6.84
N SER A 18 0.57 -34.15 -5.87
CA SER A 18 0.74 -33.66 -4.50
C SER A 18 1.98 -32.77 -4.27
N MET A 19 2.67 -32.33 -5.34
CA MET A 19 3.59 -31.20 -5.25
C MET A 19 2.79 -29.90 -5.13
N SER A 20 2.16 -29.75 -3.97
CA SER A 20 2.14 -28.54 -3.15
C SER A 20 2.54 -27.29 -3.91
N PHE A 21 1.55 -26.63 -4.51
CA PHE A 21 1.60 -25.19 -4.70
C PHE A 21 1.72 -24.57 -3.31
N SER A 22 2.93 -24.55 -2.77
CA SER A 22 3.29 -23.75 -1.61
C SER A 22 3.14 -22.31 -2.07
N CYS A 23 1.94 -21.77 -1.84
CA CYS A 23 1.62 -20.37 -2.06
C CYS A 23 2.44 -19.58 -1.02
N SER A 24 3.73 -19.39 -1.31
CA SER A 24 4.62 -18.65 -0.43
C SER A 24 4.09 -17.22 -0.35
N LYS A 25 3.81 -16.78 0.88
CA LYS A 25 3.42 -15.39 1.14
C LYS A 25 4.58 -14.51 0.68
N ARG A 26 4.38 -13.79 -0.43
CA ARG A 26 5.35 -12.81 -0.93
C ARG A 26 5.22 -11.57 -0.06
N ALA A 27 6.23 -11.32 0.77
CA ALA A 27 6.39 -10.08 1.50
C ALA A 27 7.37 -9.18 0.72
N ARG A 28 7.00 -7.93 0.51
CA ARG A 28 7.89 -6.88 -0.01
C ARG A 28 8.03 -5.79 1.03
N GLU A 29 9.22 -5.21 1.14
CA GLU A 29 9.49 -4.13 2.09
C GLU A 29 9.81 -2.85 1.32
N TYR A 30 9.28 -1.73 1.82
CA TYR A 30 9.46 -0.41 1.25
C TYR A 30 9.78 0.57 2.37
N SER A 31 10.81 1.37 2.17
CA SER A 31 11.24 2.41 3.11
C SER A 31 10.91 3.79 2.54
N TYR A 32 10.62 4.72 3.45
CA TYR A 32 10.29 6.09 3.10
C TYR A 32 10.96 7.04 4.08
N GLY A 33 11.39 8.19 3.58
CA GLY A 33 11.68 9.36 4.41
C GLY A 33 10.44 10.24 4.50
N PHE A 34 10.29 10.92 5.63
CA PHE A 34 9.30 11.98 5.84
C PHE A 34 10.06 13.28 6.13
N TRP A 35 9.75 14.34 5.38
CA TRP A 35 10.35 15.67 5.50
C TRP A 35 9.28 16.67 5.88
N GLN A 36 9.61 17.59 6.78
CA GLN A 36 8.75 18.74 7.16
C GLN A 36 9.22 20.06 6.54
N GLU A 37 10.39 20.06 5.91
CA GLU A 37 10.95 21.24 5.24
C GLU A 37 11.62 20.82 3.93
N LYS A 38 11.48 21.65 2.91
CA LYS A 38 12.12 21.45 1.62
C LYS A 38 13.65 21.49 1.79
N ASP A 39 14.34 20.49 1.22
CA ASP A 39 15.81 20.32 1.26
C ASP A 39 16.43 19.96 2.62
N SER A 40 15.61 19.57 3.60
CA SER A 40 16.09 19.03 4.89
C SER A 40 16.46 17.53 4.82
N VAL A 41 17.04 17.00 5.91
CA VAL A 41 17.10 15.55 6.13
C VAL A 41 15.74 15.03 6.60
N PRO A 42 15.39 13.75 6.36
CA PRO A 42 14.13 13.19 6.87
C PRO A 42 14.01 13.39 8.39
N SER A 43 12.90 13.93 8.86
CA SER A 43 12.59 14.03 10.30
C SER A 43 12.13 12.71 10.89
N SER A 44 11.67 11.78 10.04
CA SER A 44 11.38 10.40 10.40
C SER A 44 11.45 9.47 9.19
N TYR A 45 11.40 8.17 9.49
CA TYR A 45 11.47 7.08 8.53
C TYR A 45 10.30 6.14 8.72
N ILE A 46 9.72 5.69 7.61
CA ILE A 46 8.61 4.73 7.60
C ILE A 46 9.09 3.46 6.89
N LEU A 47 8.89 2.31 7.52
CA LEU A 47 9.04 1.01 6.89
C LEU A 47 7.64 0.41 6.68
N ARG A 48 7.30 0.08 5.44
CA ARG A 48 6.05 -0.59 5.08
C ARG A 48 6.38 -2.00 4.60
N LYS A 49 5.87 -3.01 5.30
CA LYS A 49 5.91 -4.41 4.86
C LYS A 49 4.57 -4.76 4.24
N VAL A 50 4.58 -5.10 2.95
CA VAL A 50 3.39 -5.43 2.16
C VAL A 50 3.37 -6.94 1.94
N GLN A 51 2.32 -7.58 2.44
CA GLN A 51 2.12 -9.02 2.37
C GLN A 51 0.93 -9.34 1.47
N TYR A 52 1.13 -10.21 0.49
CA TYR A 52 0.08 -10.64 -0.42
C TYR A 52 -0.35 -12.08 -0.14
N GLU A 53 -1.66 -12.30 -0.10
CA GLU A 53 -2.31 -13.60 -0.03
C GLU A 53 -3.50 -13.59 -1.01
N LYS A 54 -3.29 -14.14 -2.22
CA LYS A 54 -4.23 -14.04 -3.35
C LYS A 54 -4.52 -12.57 -3.69
N ASP A 55 -5.79 -12.15 -3.63
CA ASP A 55 -6.28 -10.79 -3.82
C ASP A 55 -6.22 -9.97 -2.53
N HIS A 56 -5.79 -10.53 -1.40
CA HIS A 56 -5.68 -9.79 -0.15
C HIS A 56 -4.27 -9.21 0.01
N ARG A 57 -4.22 -7.95 0.40
CA ARG A 57 -2.99 -7.23 0.72
C ARG A 57 -3.06 -6.78 2.18
N THR A 58 -2.00 -7.05 2.94
CA THR A 58 -1.84 -6.53 4.31
C THR A 58 -0.59 -5.67 4.36
N ASP A 59 -0.75 -4.43 4.79
CA ASP A 59 0.32 -3.48 4.98
C ASP A 59 0.58 -3.31 6.47
N LEU A 60 1.78 -3.67 6.90
CA LEU A 60 2.28 -3.39 8.24
C LEU A 60 3.18 -2.15 8.15
N ILE A 61 2.82 -1.11 8.88
CA ILE A 61 3.50 0.19 8.83
C ILE A 61 4.23 0.39 10.15
N PHE A 62 5.52 0.64 10.05
CA PHE A 62 6.40 0.91 11.17
C PHE A 62 7.04 2.29 10.99
N SER A 63 7.30 3.00 12.09
CA SER A 63 7.96 4.30 12.08
C SER A 63 9.16 4.33 13.03
N SER A 64 10.17 5.11 12.68
CA SER A 64 11.31 5.45 13.53
C SER A 64 11.73 6.90 13.28
N LYS A 65 12.30 7.57 14.29
CA LYS A 65 12.96 8.89 14.11
C LYS A 65 14.35 8.75 13.49
N ASP A 66 14.95 7.57 13.56
CA ASP A 66 16.29 7.26 13.04
C ASP A 66 16.19 6.05 12.11
N MET A 67 16.79 6.13 10.92
CA MET A 67 16.85 5.05 9.93
C MET A 67 17.51 3.78 10.49
N LYS A 68 18.39 3.91 11.48
CA LYS A 68 19.05 2.79 12.18
C LYS A 68 18.41 2.48 13.54
N GLY A 69 17.41 3.26 13.95
CA GLY A 69 16.73 3.12 15.22
C GLY A 69 15.66 2.03 15.21
N PRO A 70 15.11 1.68 16.39
CA PRO A 70 14.07 0.66 16.48
C PRO A 70 12.77 1.12 15.80
N PHE A 71 12.29 0.32 14.87
CA PHE A 71 11.02 0.54 14.18
C PHE A 71 9.85 0.03 15.02
N LYS A 72 8.91 0.93 15.35
CA LYS A 72 7.67 0.57 16.08
C LYS A 72 6.51 0.45 15.10
N GLN A 73 5.74 -0.64 15.20
CA GLN A 73 4.53 -0.78 14.39
C GLN A 73 3.50 0.25 14.84
N VAL A 74 3.05 1.11 13.92
CA VAL A 74 2.07 2.17 14.20
C VAL A 74 0.71 1.88 13.60
N ASN A 75 0.66 1.06 12.54
CA ASN A 75 -0.59 0.78 11.86
C ASN A 75 -0.53 -0.57 11.12
N LYS A 76 -1.72 -1.16 10.92
CA LYS A 76 -1.95 -2.36 10.12
C LYS A 76 -3.18 -2.15 9.26
N GLU A 77 -2.99 -2.15 7.95
CA GLU A 77 -4.05 -1.93 6.98
C GLU A 77 -4.28 -3.20 6.18
N LYS A 78 -5.54 -3.51 5.89
CA LYS A 78 -5.92 -4.66 5.08
C LYS A 78 -6.72 -4.18 3.88
N TYR A 79 -6.45 -4.79 2.75
CA TYR A 79 -7.04 -4.43 1.47
C TYR A 79 -7.45 -5.68 0.68
N VAL A 80 -8.43 -5.51 -0.19
CA VAL A 80 -8.66 -6.36 -1.35
C VAL A 80 -8.14 -5.62 -2.56
N ALA A 81 -7.14 -6.18 -3.23
CA ALA A 81 -6.58 -5.67 -4.45
C ALA A 81 -7.41 -6.11 -5.67
N ARG A 82 -7.71 -5.15 -6.53
CA ARG A 82 -8.36 -5.35 -7.82
C ARG A 82 -7.46 -4.81 -8.93
N LYS A 83 -7.80 -5.15 -10.17
CA LYS A 83 -7.08 -4.66 -11.36
C LYS A 83 -7.03 -3.12 -11.41
N ASP A 84 -8.10 -2.49 -10.94
CA ASP A 84 -8.39 -1.07 -11.08
C ASP A 84 -8.35 -0.32 -9.74
N GLY A 85 -7.85 -0.94 -8.66
CA GLY A 85 -7.86 -0.29 -7.35
C GLY A 85 -7.57 -1.18 -6.15
N LEU A 86 -7.65 -0.55 -4.98
CA LEU A 86 -7.65 -1.17 -3.67
C LEU A 86 -8.95 -0.78 -2.95
N ASP A 87 -9.58 -1.77 -2.35
CA ASP A 87 -10.64 -1.55 -1.37
C ASP A 87 -10.10 -1.87 0.02
N ARG A 88 -10.28 -0.95 0.97
CA ARG A 88 -9.87 -1.15 2.36
C ARG A 88 -10.88 -2.03 3.09
N LEU A 89 -10.37 -3.00 3.85
CA LEU A 89 -11.14 -3.85 4.73
C LEU A 89 -11.19 -3.22 6.13
N ILE A 90 -12.40 -2.94 6.62
CA ILE A 90 -12.66 -2.35 7.93
C ILE A 90 -13.40 -3.39 8.76
N THR A 91 -12.95 -3.61 10.00
CA THR A 91 -13.66 -4.46 10.96
C THR A 91 -14.57 -3.58 11.82
N LYS A 92 -15.88 -3.88 11.82
CA LYS A 92 -16.89 -3.19 12.62
C LYS A 92 -17.67 -4.24 13.42
N GLY A 93 -17.33 -4.38 14.70
CA GLY A 93 -17.79 -5.52 15.51
C GLY A 93 -17.34 -6.83 14.87
N ASP A 94 -18.27 -7.75 14.66
CA ASP A 94 -18.01 -9.05 14.03
C ASP A 94 -18.08 -9.03 12.50
N SER A 95 -18.36 -7.87 11.89
CA SER A 95 -18.49 -7.72 10.44
C SER A 95 -17.23 -7.15 9.79
N ILE A 96 -16.91 -7.63 8.59
CA ILE A 96 -15.88 -7.06 7.72
C ILE A 96 -16.58 -6.27 6.60
N ILE A 97 -16.34 -4.97 6.56
CA ILE A 97 -16.86 -4.06 5.55
C ILE A 97 -15.75 -3.76 4.56
N LYS A 98 -16.09 -3.77 3.27
CA LYS A 98 -15.19 -3.42 2.17
C LYS A 98 -15.56 -2.02 1.68
N LYS A 99 -14.65 -1.06 1.79
CA LYS A 99 -14.85 0.32 1.29
C LYS A 99 -13.81 0.66 0.22
N PRO A 100 -14.19 1.31 -0.89
CA PRO A 100 -13.24 1.82 -1.87
C PRO A 100 -12.17 2.72 -1.21
N TYR A 101 -10.93 2.63 -1.68
CA TYR A 101 -9.82 3.46 -1.17
C TYR A 101 -9.05 4.13 -2.30
N LEU A 102 -8.37 3.36 -3.15
CA LEU A 102 -7.69 3.87 -4.35
C LEU A 102 -8.34 3.23 -5.57
N THR A 103 -8.74 4.01 -6.57
CA THR A 103 -9.23 3.45 -7.83
C THR A 103 -8.83 4.32 -9.01
N ILE A 104 -8.58 3.66 -10.14
CA ILE A 104 -8.30 4.27 -11.44
C ILE A 104 -9.43 4.00 -12.44
N ALA A 105 -10.52 3.38 -12.00
CA ALA A 105 -11.62 2.94 -12.87
C ALA A 105 -12.44 4.11 -13.42
N ASN A 106 -12.43 5.24 -12.72
CA ASN A 106 -13.12 6.47 -13.08
C ASN A 106 -12.38 7.66 -12.48
N ASP A 107 -12.69 8.85 -12.98
CA ASP A 107 -12.11 10.11 -12.51
C ASP A 107 -12.85 10.65 -11.27
N ASN A 108 -13.73 9.85 -10.66
CA ASN A 108 -14.49 10.28 -9.50
C ASN A 108 -13.63 10.19 -8.24
N CYS A 109 -13.74 11.22 -7.41
CA CYS A 109 -13.13 11.21 -6.09
C CYS A 109 -13.81 10.18 -5.19
N ILE A 110 -13.02 9.33 -4.56
CA ILE A 110 -13.48 8.41 -3.53
C ILE A 110 -13.35 9.11 -2.18
N GLU A 111 -14.48 9.32 -1.53
CA GLU A 111 -14.53 9.82 -0.16
C GLU A 111 -14.58 8.66 0.83
N PHE A 112 -13.62 8.66 1.74
CA PHE A 112 -13.53 7.72 2.84
C PHE A 112 -13.87 8.43 4.15
N LEU A 113 -15.08 8.16 4.65
CA LEU A 113 -15.52 8.59 5.97
C LEU A 113 -15.33 7.44 6.97
N PHE A 114 -14.73 7.76 8.12
CA PHE A 114 -14.76 6.88 9.28
C PHE A 114 -16.17 6.95 9.90
N ASP A 115 -16.76 5.80 10.22
CA ASP A 115 -18.17 5.64 10.62
C ASP A 115 -18.57 6.36 11.93
N ASN A 116 -17.64 7.05 12.58
CA ASN A 116 -17.80 7.60 13.92
C ASN A 116 -18.54 8.95 13.94
N GLY A 117 -18.81 9.56 12.77
CA GLY A 117 -19.54 10.84 12.63
C GLY A 117 -18.87 12.07 13.24
N MET A 118 -17.80 11.92 14.02
CA MET A 118 -17.01 13.00 14.63
C MET A 118 -15.61 13.17 14.03
N ASP A 119 -15.17 12.26 13.17
CA ASP A 119 -13.81 12.27 12.62
C ASP A 119 -13.77 12.86 11.20
N ASP A 120 -14.42 14.02 11.00
CA ASP A 120 -14.22 14.84 9.78
C ASP A 120 -12.74 15.12 9.53
N VAL A 121 -11.93 15.11 10.60
CA VAL A 121 -10.45 15.23 10.58
C VAL A 121 -9.78 14.07 9.87
N LEU A 122 -10.35 12.86 9.94
CA LEU A 122 -9.80 11.65 9.34
C LEU A 122 -10.41 11.33 7.97
N ALA A 123 -11.46 12.07 7.57
CA ALA A 123 -12.04 11.95 6.25
C ALA A 123 -10.96 12.10 5.18
N THR A 124 -10.86 11.12 4.28
CA THR A 124 -9.86 11.15 3.22
C THR A 124 -10.56 11.09 1.87
N THR A 125 -10.37 12.10 1.04
CA THR A 125 -10.82 12.10 -0.36
C THR A 125 -9.64 11.80 -1.27
N LEU A 126 -9.79 10.86 -2.20
CA LEU A 126 -8.78 10.44 -3.16
C LEU A 126 -9.34 10.55 -4.59
N CYS A 127 -8.74 11.40 -5.41
CA CYS A 127 -9.14 11.61 -6.80
C CYS A 127 -8.02 11.17 -7.73
N PHE A 128 -8.29 10.24 -8.63
CA PHE A 128 -7.34 9.89 -9.68
C PHE A 128 -7.22 11.06 -10.68
N LEU A 129 -5.99 11.45 -11.00
CA LEU A 129 -5.70 12.57 -11.91
C LEU A 129 -5.09 12.11 -13.25
N GLY A 130 -4.85 10.82 -13.42
CA GLY A 130 -4.20 10.25 -14.60
C GLY A 130 -2.84 9.62 -14.30
N GLN A 131 -2.11 9.32 -15.38
CA GLN A 131 -0.77 8.74 -15.33
C GLN A 131 0.28 9.73 -15.83
N GLU A 132 1.44 9.73 -15.19
CA GLU A 132 2.62 10.46 -15.68
C GLU A 132 3.91 9.69 -15.38
N ASN A 133 5.03 10.12 -15.96
CA ASN A 133 6.34 9.66 -15.54
C ASN A 133 6.89 10.62 -14.51
N ILE A 134 7.53 10.10 -13.46
CA ILE A 134 8.16 10.92 -12.43
C ILE A 134 9.62 10.50 -12.23
N PHE A 135 10.42 11.44 -11.75
CA PHE A 135 11.78 11.18 -11.29
C PHE A 135 11.85 11.26 -9.77
N ILE A 136 12.46 10.26 -9.15
CA ILE A 136 12.81 10.26 -7.74
C ILE A 136 14.33 10.05 -7.65
N GLY A 137 15.05 11.10 -7.25
CA GLY A 137 16.50 11.14 -7.41
C GLY A 137 16.87 10.99 -8.89
N ASN A 138 17.71 10.00 -9.20
CA ASN A 138 18.19 9.73 -10.56
C ASN A 138 17.41 8.61 -11.27
N LYS A 139 16.26 8.21 -10.72
CA LYS A 139 15.48 7.07 -11.21
C LYS A 139 14.14 7.52 -11.77
N GLU A 140 13.87 7.15 -13.01
CA GLU A 140 12.56 7.33 -13.65
C GLU A 140 11.62 6.20 -13.22
N TYR A 141 10.40 6.58 -12.83
CA TYR A 141 9.27 5.68 -12.64
C TYR A 141 8.24 6.00 -13.72
N LYS A 142 7.91 5.00 -14.54
CA LYS A 142 7.00 5.14 -15.68
C LYS A 142 5.57 4.74 -15.31
N ASP A 143 4.61 5.33 -16.01
CA ASP A 143 3.19 5.00 -15.92
C ASP A 143 2.63 5.05 -14.49
N VAL A 144 3.13 5.98 -13.66
CA VAL A 144 2.74 6.09 -12.26
C VAL A 144 1.36 6.72 -12.13
N TYR A 145 0.53 6.22 -11.22
CA TYR A 145 -0.78 6.77 -10.95
C TYR A 145 -0.66 8.01 -10.07
N LYS A 146 -1.21 9.13 -10.53
CA LYS A 146 -1.26 10.39 -9.81
C LYS A 146 -2.62 10.54 -9.13
N PHE A 147 -2.61 10.82 -7.84
CA PHE A 147 -3.81 11.06 -7.05
C PHE A 147 -3.73 12.41 -6.35
N LYS A 148 -4.83 13.17 -6.37
CA LYS A 148 -5.07 14.23 -5.41
C LYS A 148 -5.66 13.62 -4.15
N LYS A 149 -5.06 13.89 -3.01
CA LYS A 149 -5.51 13.43 -1.70
C LYS A 149 -5.86 14.64 -0.85
N ARG A 150 -7.00 14.61 -0.18
CA ARG A 150 -7.41 15.61 0.81
C ARG A 150 -7.73 14.89 2.12
N GLN A 151 -7.07 15.27 3.21
CA GLN A 151 -7.33 14.74 4.57
C GLN A 151 -7.98 15.83 5.43
N GLY A 152 -9.23 15.64 5.82
CA GLY A 152 -10.04 16.65 6.52
C GLY A 152 -11.10 17.29 5.62
N MET A 153 -12.39 17.30 6.03
CA MET A 153 -13.48 17.81 5.20
C MET A 153 -13.53 19.34 5.05
N LEU A 154 -13.29 20.11 6.12
CA LEU A 154 -13.50 21.57 6.12
C LEU A 154 -12.24 22.34 5.70
N ASP A 155 -11.08 22.01 6.29
CA ASP A 155 -9.80 22.74 6.14
C ASP A 155 -8.62 21.79 5.85
N GLY A 156 -8.94 20.62 5.27
CA GLY A 156 -8.02 19.50 5.16
C GLY A 156 -6.72 19.78 4.41
N VAL A 157 -5.70 18.98 4.73
CA VAL A 157 -4.42 18.99 4.02
C VAL A 157 -4.59 18.34 2.66
N GLU A 158 -4.26 19.07 1.61
CA GLU A 158 -4.19 18.56 0.24
C GLU A 158 -2.76 18.14 -0.09
N SER A 159 -2.63 16.98 -0.71
CA SER A 159 -1.37 16.45 -1.21
C SER A 159 -1.55 15.79 -2.58
N ILE A 160 -0.45 15.71 -3.33
CA ILE A 160 -0.36 14.91 -4.55
C ILE A 160 0.44 13.65 -4.23
N ALA A 161 -0.19 12.49 -4.41
CA ALA A 161 0.38 11.19 -4.15
C ALA A 161 0.59 10.42 -5.45
N TYR A 162 1.75 9.79 -5.57
CA TYR A 162 2.18 9.01 -6.72
C TYR A 162 2.32 7.55 -6.33
N TYR A 163 1.65 6.66 -7.04
CA TYR A 163 1.69 5.23 -6.80
C TYR A 163 2.18 4.47 -8.03
N ASP A 164 2.87 3.36 -7.83
CA ASP A 164 3.14 2.42 -8.92
C ASP A 164 1.90 1.60 -9.29
N THR A 165 2.03 0.71 -10.28
CA THR A 165 0.96 -0.14 -10.78
C THR A 165 0.43 -1.16 -9.76
N ASP A 166 1.18 -1.44 -8.70
CA ASP A 166 0.78 -2.28 -7.56
C ASP A 166 0.15 -1.43 -6.43
N PHE A 167 -0.16 -0.15 -6.69
CA PHE A 167 -0.63 0.83 -5.69
C PHE A 167 0.34 0.96 -4.50
N ILE A 168 1.64 0.92 -4.75
CA ILE A 168 2.67 1.23 -3.74
C ILE A 168 3.04 2.69 -3.84
N LEU A 169 3.00 3.41 -2.72
CA LEU A 169 3.39 4.81 -2.68
C LEU A 169 4.86 4.95 -3.14
N LEU A 170 5.11 5.91 -4.01
CA LEU A 170 6.43 6.32 -4.48
C LEU A 170 6.81 7.67 -3.89
N LYS A 171 5.88 8.62 -3.94
CA LYS A 171 6.07 10.01 -3.51
C LYS A 171 4.74 10.61 -3.08
N GLU A 172 4.73 11.41 -2.02
CA GLU A 172 3.60 12.27 -1.64
C GLU A 172 4.14 13.66 -1.31
N GLU A 173 3.54 14.70 -1.85
CA GLU A 173 3.94 16.09 -1.60
C GLU A 173 2.73 16.90 -1.16
N PHE A 174 2.91 17.67 -0.09
CA PHE A 174 1.98 18.70 0.31
C PHE A 174 1.72 19.66 -0.86
N ALA A 175 0.45 20.01 -1.05
CA ALA A 175 0.00 20.95 -2.06
C ALA A 175 -0.59 22.21 -1.42
N SER A 176 -1.46 22.06 -0.43
CA SER A 176 -2.08 23.18 0.30
C SER A 176 -2.76 22.72 1.59
N GLY A 177 -3.19 23.66 2.45
CA GLY A 177 -3.95 23.37 3.68
C GLY A 177 -3.33 24.01 4.93
N TYR A 178 -3.80 23.59 6.11
CA TYR A 178 -3.46 24.20 7.42
C TYR A 178 -2.33 23.51 8.19
N ALA A 179 -1.66 22.51 7.59
CA ALA A 179 -0.50 21.85 8.21
C ALA A 179 0.80 22.39 7.63
N ASP A 180 1.90 22.13 8.34
CA ASP A 180 3.24 22.38 7.82
C ASP A 180 3.48 21.60 6.53
N GLU A 181 4.19 22.21 5.58
CA GLU A 181 4.59 21.56 4.33
C GLU A 181 5.28 20.22 4.64
N TYR A 182 4.94 19.16 3.91
CA TYR A 182 5.61 17.88 4.06
C TYR A 182 5.82 17.17 2.75
N ARG A 183 6.74 16.21 2.80
CA ARG A 183 6.99 15.29 1.69
C ARG A 183 7.28 13.90 2.23
N ILE A 184 6.71 12.89 1.58
CA ILE A 184 7.07 11.48 1.75
C ILE A 184 7.72 11.01 0.46
N VAL A 185 8.89 10.41 0.55
CA VAL A 185 9.59 9.86 -0.64
C VAL A 185 10.08 8.46 -0.34
N ARG A 186 9.82 7.54 -1.27
CA ARG A 186 10.37 6.19 -1.22
C ARG A 186 11.89 6.24 -1.34
N LEU A 187 12.57 5.52 -0.45
CA LEU A 187 14.02 5.35 -0.46
C LEU A 187 14.37 4.04 -1.16
N ASP A 188 15.52 3.99 -1.83
CA ASP A 188 16.04 2.75 -2.39
C ASP A 188 16.73 1.86 -1.34
N THR A 189 17.01 2.41 -0.15
CA THR A 189 17.69 1.72 0.95
C THR A 189 16.71 1.26 2.01
N LEU A 190 16.75 -0.03 2.35
CA LEU A 190 15.98 -0.55 3.49
C LEU A 190 16.70 -0.26 4.82
N PRO A 191 15.98 0.09 5.89
CA PRO A 191 16.55 0.14 7.22
C PRO A 191 17.02 -1.26 7.64
N ARG A 192 18.10 -1.33 8.41
CA ARG A 192 18.53 -2.60 9.03
C ARG A 192 17.67 -2.81 10.28
N LEU A 193 16.87 -3.87 10.27
CA LEU A 193 16.11 -4.33 11.43
C LEU A 193 17.00 -5.03 12.45
#